data_AF-A0A961ML39-F1
#
_entry.id   AF-A0A961ML39-F1
#
_cell.length_a   1.000
_cell.length_b   1.000
_cell.length_c   1.000
_cell.angle_alpha   90.00
_cell.angle_beta   90.00
_cell.angle_gamma   90.00
#
_symmetry.space_group_name_H-M   'P 1'
#
loop_
_entity.id
_entity.type
_entity.pdbx_description
1 polymer ?
#
loop_
_entity_poly.entity_id
_entity_poly.type
_entity_poly.pdbx_seq_one_letter_code
_entity_poly.pdbx_strand_id
1 'polypeptide(L)'
;MSGSVALTLGDPAGIGGEIALKAWAALAGEIPFFLIGDAGQMADLAGGLGIPLRRIAAPAEATAALPHGLPVLHHPLPRRGAPGRPEPENAAAVVEIIARGAALAREGAALALCTNPINKKALKEGAGFAFPGHTEFLASLAGAPLAVMMLAAPALRVVPVTIHIPL
;
A
#
# COMPACT_ATOMS: atom_id res chain seq x y z
N MET A 1 -2.61 -18.03 14.60
CA MET A 1 -1.63 -17.46 13.65
C MET A 1 -1.59 -15.96 13.90
N SER A 2 -0.50 -15.45 14.48
CA SER A 2 -0.30 -14.00 14.59
C SER A 2 0.46 -13.54 13.35
N GLY A 3 -0.13 -12.65 12.58
CA GLY A 3 0.52 -12.05 11.42
C GLY A 3 -0.15 -10.72 11.11
N SER A 4 0.54 -9.89 10.33
CA SER A 4 0.07 -8.53 10.03
C SER A 4 -0.23 -8.39 8.54
N VAL A 5 -1.19 -7.52 8.20
CA VAL A 5 -1.46 -7.12 6.82
C VAL A 5 -0.40 -6.11 6.38
N ALA A 6 0.19 -6.31 5.19
CA ALA A 6 1.06 -5.33 4.57
C ALA A 6 0.19 -4.28 3.84
N LEU A 7 0.27 -3.02 4.23
CA LEU A 7 -0.37 -1.90 3.54
C LEU A 7 0.67 -1.15 2.72
N THR A 8 0.42 -0.88 1.43
CA THR A 8 1.33 -0.05 0.60
C THR A 8 0.99 1.43 0.75
N LEU A 9 1.98 2.32 0.63
CA LEU A 9 1.74 3.77 0.64
C LEU A 9 0.83 4.25 -0.50
N GLY A 10 0.94 3.64 -1.69
CA GLY A 10 0.29 4.13 -2.90
C GLY A 10 1.05 5.32 -3.50
N ASP A 11 0.34 6.21 -4.19
CA ASP A 11 0.92 7.48 -4.67
C ASP A 11 1.28 8.40 -3.49
N PRO A 12 2.55 8.81 -3.33
CA PRO A 12 2.97 9.70 -2.26
C PRO A 12 2.28 11.06 -2.26
N ALA A 13 1.77 11.52 -3.41
CA ALA A 13 1.01 12.75 -3.53
C ALA A 13 -0.51 12.56 -3.32
N GLY A 14 -0.97 11.32 -3.24
CA GLY A 14 -2.36 10.96 -3.01
C GLY A 14 -2.73 10.90 -1.53
N ILE A 15 -3.94 10.43 -1.26
CA ILE A 15 -4.51 10.36 0.11
C ILE A 15 -4.11 9.09 0.89
N GLY A 16 -3.23 8.25 0.33
CA GLY A 16 -2.92 6.92 0.89
C GLY A 16 -2.30 6.99 2.29
N GLY A 17 -1.43 7.98 2.53
CA GLY A 17 -0.82 8.21 3.84
C GLY A 17 -1.87 8.58 4.90
N GLU A 18 -2.78 9.50 4.59
CA GLU A 18 -3.86 9.92 5.49
C GLU A 18 -4.84 8.78 5.77
N ILE A 19 -5.16 7.96 4.76
CA ILE A 19 -5.97 6.75 4.95
C ILE A 19 -5.26 5.79 5.91
N ALA A 20 -3.95 5.55 5.75
CA ALA A 20 -3.20 4.64 6.61
C ALA A 20 -3.19 5.11 8.08
N LEU A 21 -3.03 6.42 8.30
CA LEU A 21 -3.06 7.02 9.63
C LEU A 21 -4.45 6.90 10.28
N LYS A 22 -5.51 7.22 9.53
CA LYS A 22 -6.90 7.10 10.02
C LYS A 22 -7.29 5.64 10.26
N ALA A 23 -6.83 4.73 9.41
CA ALA A 23 -7.02 3.29 9.58
C ALA A 23 -6.32 2.81 10.86
N TRP A 24 -5.13 3.31 11.18
CA TRP A 24 -4.48 2.97 12.45
C TRP A 24 -5.30 3.44 13.64
N ALA A 25 -5.74 4.70 13.64
CA ALA A 25 -6.55 5.25 14.71
C ALA A 25 -7.86 4.46 14.93
N ALA A 26 -8.44 3.91 13.86
CA ALA A 26 -9.67 3.14 13.94
C ALA A 26 -9.47 1.64 14.24
N LEU A 27 -8.38 1.02 13.76
CA LEU A 27 -8.25 -0.44 13.68
C LEU A 27 -7.09 -1.02 14.51
N ALA A 28 -6.24 -0.20 15.13
CA ALA A 28 -5.04 -0.67 15.85
C ALA A 28 -5.32 -1.67 16.98
N GLY A 29 -6.54 -1.66 17.54
CA GLY A 29 -6.97 -2.63 18.55
C GLY A 29 -7.55 -3.94 18.01
N GLU A 30 -7.78 -4.03 16.70
CA GLU A 30 -8.55 -5.12 16.07
C GLU A 30 -7.75 -5.86 14.99
N ILE A 31 -7.03 -5.12 14.14
CA ILE A 31 -6.37 -5.68 12.95
C ILE A 31 -4.88 -5.32 12.99
N PRO A 32 -3.98 -6.31 13.13
CA PRO A 32 -2.56 -6.07 12.98
C PRO A 32 -2.17 -5.74 11.53
N PHE A 33 -1.53 -4.60 11.31
CA PHE A 33 -1.01 -4.20 10.00
C PHE A 33 0.23 -3.31 10.12
N PHE A 34 0.97 -3.18 9.02
CA PHE A 34 2.08 -2.23 8.89
C PHE A 34 2.04 -1.57 7.52
N LEU A 35 2.54 -0.34 7.44
CA LEU A 35 2.68 0.41 6.21
C LEU A 35 4.08 0.22 5.61
N ILE A 36 4.17 -0.02 4.31
CA ILE A 36 5.42 0.01 3.55
C ILE A 36 5.48 1.36 2.81
N GLY A 37 6.48 2.19 3.15
CA GLY A 37 6.64 3.51 2.54
C GLY A 37 7.66 4.38 3.26
N ASP A 38 7.78 5.64 2.84
CA ASP A 38 8.78 6.55 3.39
C ASP A 38 8.37 7.04 4.78
N ALA A 39 9.04 6.52 5.80
CA ALA A 39 8.84 6.89 7.19
C ALA A 39 8.97 8.40 7.48
N GLY A 40 9.79 9.14 6.74
CA GLY A 40 9.94 10.58 6.94
C GLY A 40 8.75 11.36 6.40
N GLN A 41 8.27 11.04 5.19
CA GLN A 41 7.02 11.61 4.68
C GLN A 41 5.84 11.28 5.60
N MET A 42 5.78 10.04 6.08
CA MET A 42 4.74 9.65 7.02
C MET A 42 4.84 10.43 8.33
N ALA A 43 6.04 10.71 8.84
CA ALA A 43 6.22 11.47 10.06
C ALA A 43 5.68 12.91 9.92
N ASP A 44 5.90 13.54 8.77
CA ASP A 44 5.37 14.88 8.46
C ASP A 44 3.83 14.87 8.49
N LEU A 45 3.20 13.90 7.83
CA LEU A 45 1.75 13.72 7.80
C LEU A 45 1.17 13.40 9.20
N ALA A 46 1.82 12.49 9.92
CA ALA A 46 1.38 12.02 11.21
C ALA A 46 1.47 13.13 12.28
N GLY A 47 2.51 13.96 12.22
CA GLY A 47 2.65 15.16 13.05
C GLY A 47 1.49 16.14 12.87
N GLY A 48 1.04 16.35 11.63
CA GLY A 48 -0.12 17.19 11.33
C GLY A 48 -1.46 16.65 11.87
N LEU A 49 -1.56 15.34 12.12
CA LEU A 49 -2.75 14.67 12.64
C LEU A 49 -2.65 14.27 14.12
N GLY A 50 -1.51 14.52 14.77
CA GLY A 50 -1.26 14.08 16.16
C GLY A 50 -1.22 12.55 16.32
N ILE A 51 -0.92 11.80 15.26
CA ILE A 51 -0.88 10.34 15.26
C ILE A 51 0.57 9.87 15.42
N PRO A 52 0.89 8.97 16.37
CA PRO A 52 2.24 8.47 16.52
C PRO A 52 2.62 7.46 15.43
N LEU A 53 3.89 7.44 15.06
CA LEU A 53 4.49 6.41 14.19
C LEU A 53 5.49 5.55 14.95
N ARG A 54 5.70 4.33 14.46
CA ARG A 54 6.78 3.44 14.89
C ARG A 54 7.47 2.88 13.67
N ARG A 55 8.74 3.24 13.46
CA ARG A 55 9.54 2.59 12.42
C ARG A 55 9.86 1.16 12.86
N ILE A 56 9.64 0.21 11.97
CA ILE A 56 9.97 -1.20 12.17
C ILE A 56 11.06 -1.63 11.20
N ALA A 57 11.90 -2.58 11.60
CA ALA A 57 12.92 -3.17 10.74
C ALA A 57 12.39 -4.39 9.97
N ALA A 58 11.43 -5.12 10.55
CA ALA A 58 10.82 -6.30 9.96
C ALA A 58 9.31 -6.38 10.24
N PRO A 59 8.51 -7.04 9.36
CA PRO A 59 7.08 -7.25 9.56
C PRO A 59 6.70 -7.87 10.91
N ALA A 60 7.57 -8.72 11.46
CA ALA A 60 7.37 -9.38 12.75
C ALA A 60 7.23 -8.41 13.94
N GLU A 61 7.76 -7.19 13.82
CA GLU A 61 7.69 -6.16 14.86
C GLU A 61 6.34 -5.41 14.86
N ALA A 62 5.55 -5.54 13.78
CA ALA A 62 4.34 -4.75 13.59
C ALA A 62 3.35 -4.88 14.75
N THR A 63 3.08 -6.11 15.21
CA THR A 63 2.13 -6.37 16.29
C THR A 63 2.53 -5.71 17.61
N ALA A 64 3.82 -5.70 17.95
CA ALA A 64 4.32 -5.04 19.15
C ALA A 64 4.36 -3.51 19.02
N ALA A 65 4.59 -3.00 17.81
CA ALA A 65 4.65 -1.57 17.53
C ALA A 65 3.25 -0.91 17.46
N LEU A 66 2.25 -1.64 16.98
CA LEU A 66 0.91 -1.14 16.67
C LEU A 66 0.22 -0.37 17.82
N PRO A 67 0.27 -0.82 19.10
CA PRO A 67 -0.34 -0.07 20.20
C PRO A 67 0.30 1.29 20.48
N HIS A 68 1.50 1.53 19.94
CA HIS A 68 2.30 2.72 20.20
C HIS A 68 2.39 3.68 19.01
N GLY A 69 1.84 3.29 17.86
CA GLY A 69 1.84 4.09 16.64
C GLY A 69 1.74 3.22 15.40
N LEU A 70 1.43 3.83 14.26
CA LEU A 70 1.39 3.11 12.98
C LEU A 70 2.78 2.53 12.68
N PRO A 71 2.92 1.19 12.56
CA PRO A 71 4.16 0.56 12.20
C PRO A 71 4.50 0.89 10.73
N VAL A 72 5.69 1.44 10.49
CA VAL A 72 6.16 1.80 9.15
C VAL A 72 7.44 1.04 8.83
N LEU A 73 7.34 0.12 7.88
CA LEU A 73 8.48 -0.52 7.24
C LEU A 73 9.04 0.43 6.20
N HIS A 74 10.16 1.07 6.54
CA HIS A 74 10.72 2.14 5.72
C HIS A 74 11.12 1.65 4.31
N HIS A 75 10.66 2.39 3.30
CA HIS A 75 11.11 2.35 1.91
C HIS A 75 11.29 3.79 1.44
N PRO A 76 12.51 4.25 1.12
CA PRO A 76 12.75 5.65 0.81
C PRO A 76 12.09 6.06 -0.50
N LEU A 77 11.55 7.27 -0.54
CA LEU A 77 11.10 7.90 -1.77
C LEU A 77 12.19 8.86 -2.29
N PRO A 78 12.42 8.93 -3.62
CA PRO A 78 13.32 9.93 -4.20
C PRO A 78 12.96 11.38 -3.84
N ARG A 79 11.66 11.69 -3.79
CA ARG A 79 11.13 13.01 -3.43
C ARG A 79 9.99 12.88 -2.43
N ARG A 80 9.88 13.83 -1.49
CA ARG A 80 8.68 13.99 -0.65
C ARG A 80 7.48 14.28 -1.57
N GLY A 81 6.40 13.51 -1.43
CA GLY A 81 5.17 13.75 -2.16
C GLY A 81 4.49 15.04 -1.70
N ALA A 82 4.22 15.95 -2.63
CA ALA A 82 3.39 17.12 -2.36
C ALA A 82 1.91 16.77 -2.62
N PRO A 83 0.99 17.05 -1.68
CA PRO A 83 -0.42 16.69 -1.84
C PRO A 83 -1.02 17.19 -3.16
N GLY A 84 -1.66 16.29 -3.90
CA GLY A 84 -2.30 16.58 -5.18
C GLY A 84 -1.34 16.83 -6.35
N ARG A 85 -0.02 16.65 -6.15
CA ARG A 85 1.02 16.83 -7.19
C ARG A 85 1.85 15.56 -7.34
N PRO A 86 1.35 14.57 -8.10
CA PRO A 86 2.10 13.34 -8.39
C PRO A 86 3.44 13.64 -9.07
N GLU A 87 4.50 13.04 -8.55
CA GLU A 87 5.88 13.22 -9.03
C GLU A 87 6.33 11.93 -9.73
N PRO A 88 6.57 11.94 -11.06
CA PRO A 88 7.05 10.77 -11.80
C PRO A 88 8.32 10.16 -11.22
N GLU A 89 9.20 10.94 -10.60
CA GLU A 89 10.44 10.47 -9.97
C GLU A 89 10.20 9.47 -8.84
N ASN A 90 9.02 9.47 -8.22
CA ASN A 90 8.65 8.49 -7.20
C ASN A 90 8.12 7.18 -7.79
N ALA A 91 7.86 7.11 -9.09
CA ALA A 91 7.20 5.97 -9.71
C ALA A 91 7.90 4.63 -9.47
N ALA A 92 9.23 4.59 -9.63
CA ALA A 92 10.00 3.35 -9.40
C ALA A 92 9.84 2.87 -7.95
N ALA A 93 9.98 3.76 -6.97
CA ALA A 93 9.82 3.42 -5.56
C ALA A 93 8.39 2.94 -5.23
N VAL A 94 7.35 3.54 -5.83
CA VAL A 94 5.97 3.07 -5.66
C VAL A 94 5.80 1.64 -6.18
N VAL A 95 6.35 1.33 -7.36
CA VAL A 95 6.33 -0.02 -7.95
C VAL A 95 7.08 -1.02 -7.06
N GLU A 96 8.26 -0.64 -6.55
CA GLU A 96 9.06 -1.45 -5.63
C GLU A 96 8.33 -1.73 -4.31
N ILE A 97 7.66 -0.73 -3.74
CA ILE A 97 6.86 -0.87 -2.50
C ILE A 97 5.76 -1.93 -2.69
N ILE A 98 5.05 -1.88 -3.83
CA ILE A 98 4.01 -2.86 -4.16
C ILE A 98 4.62 -4.25 -4.35
N ALA A 99 5.72 -4.36 -5.09
CA ALA A 99 6.42 -5.62 -5.30
C ALA A 99 6.91 -6.24 -3.99
N ARG A 100 7.47 -5.41 -3.09
CA ARG A 100 7.90 -5.82 -1.75
C ARG A 100 6.73 -6.31 -0.91
N GLY A 101 5.60 -5.59 -0.90
CA GLY A 101 4.39 -6.04 -0.20
C GLY A 101 3.85 -7.37 -0.71
N ALA A 102 3.83 -7.55 -2.04
CA ALA A 102 3.42 -8.81 -2.66
C ALA A 102 4.37 -9.97 -2.32
N ALA A 103 5.68 -9.72 -2.32
CA ALA A 103 6.68 -10.72 -1.91
C ALA A 103 6.49 -11.15 -0.45
N LEU A 104 6.35 -10.19 0.47
CA LEU A 104 6.13 -10.47 1.89
C LEU A 104 4.86 -11.31 2.12
N ALA A 105 3.78 -11.04 1.39
CA ALA A 105 2.56 -11.84 1.46
C ALA A 105 2.77 -13.27 0.90
N ARG A 106 3.47 -13.40 -0.24
CA ARG A 106 3.76 -14.70 -0.86
C ARG A 106 4.69 -15.57 0.00
N GLU A 107 5.63 -14.94 0.70
CA GLU A 107 6.60 -15.60 1.58
C GLU A 107 6.04 -15.89 2.99
N GLY A 108 4.80 -15.45 3.28
CA GLY A 108 4.15 -15.65 4.57
C GLY A 108 4.63 -14.70 5.68
N ALA A 109 5.49 -13.72 5.35
CA ALA A 109 5.91 -12.65 6.27
C ALA A 109 4.80 -11.62 6.53
N ALA A 110 3.79 -11.56 5.67
CA ALA A 110 2.54 -10.84 5.86
C ALA A 110 1.34 -11.76 5.57
N LEU A 111 0.22 -11.57 6.26
CA LEU A 111 -0.99 -12.38 6.05
C LEU A 111 -1.70 -12.07 4.73
N ALA A 112 -1.62 -10.82 4.31
CA ALA A 112 -2.24 -10.30 3.10
C ALA A 112 -1.56 -9.00 2.66
N LEU A 113 -1.83 -8.60 1.43
CA LEU A 113 -1.50 -7.29 0.89
C LEU A 113 -2.77 -6.45 0.77
N CYS A 114 -2.76 -5.24 1.32
CA CYS A 114 -3.73 -4.20 1.09
C CYS A 114 -3.03 -3.04 0.36
N THR A 115 -3.64 -2.51 -0.69
CA THR A 115 -3.02 -1.46 -1.51
C THR A 115 -3.77 -0.15 -1.40
N ASN A 116 -3.05 0.93 -1.08
CA ASN A 116 -3.59 2.28 -1.26
C ASN A 116 -3.60 2.68 -2.76
N PRO A 117 -4.37 3.72 -3.13
CA PRO A 117 -4.47 4.18 -4.51
C PRO A 117 -3.13 4.64 -5.10
N ILE A 118 -2.94 4.41 -6.41
CA ILE A 118 -1.80 4.90 -7.19
C ILE A 118 -2.25 5.85 -8.30
N ASN A 119 -1.32 6.65 -8.82
CA ASN A 119 -1.51 7.43 -10.03
C ASN A 119 -0.88 6.73 -11.25
N LYS A 120 -1.71 6.14 -12.11
CA LYS A 120 -1.26 5.40 -13.30
C LYS A 120 -0.45 6.25 -14.27
N LYS A 121 -0.80 7.55 -14.41
CA LYS A 121 -0.09 8.47 -15.30
C LYS A 121 1.35 8.69 -14.80
N ALA A 122 1.51 9.00 -13.52
CA ALA A 122 2.83 9.18 -12.92
C ALA A 122 3.69 7.92 -13.02
N LEU A 123 3.10 6.73 -12.81
CA LEU A 123 3.83 5.46 -12.98
C LEU A 123 4.29 5.24 -14.43
N LYS A 124 3.43 5.53 -15.40
CA LYS A 124 3.75 5.39 -16.82
C LYS A 124 4.85 6.36 -17.24
N GLU A 125 4.76 7.61 -16.81
CA GLU A 125 5.73 8.67 -17.15
C GLU A 125 7.08 8.46 -16.46
N GLY A 126 7.07 8.03 -15.20
CA GLY A 126 8.28 7.99 -14.37
C GLY A 126 9.02 6.64 -14.34
N ALA A 127 8.33 5.53 -14.58
CA ALA A 127 8.90 4.19 -14.52
C ALA A 127 8.61 3.34 -15.77
N GLY A 128 7.99 3.92 -16.81
CA GLY A 128 7.58 3.16 -17.99
C GLY A 128 6.63 2.01 -17.64
N PHE A 129 5.80 2.19 -16.61
CA PHE A 129 4.99 1.11 -16.04
C PHE A 129 4.12 0.43 -17.11
N ALA A 130 4.43 -0.84 -17.38
CA ALA A 130 3.92 -1.58 -18.53
C ALA A 130 2.54 -2.21 -18.28
N PHE A 131 2.01 -2.12 -17.07
CA PHE A 131 0.75 -2.76 -16.70
C PHE A 131 -0.44 -1.79 -16.80
N PRO A 132 -1.62 -2.26 -17.27
CA PRO A 132 -2.84 -1.46 -17.30
C PRO A 132 -3.27 -0.92 -15.91
N GLY A 133 -2.89 -1.62 -14.85
CA GLY A 133 -3.21 -1.25 -13.48
C GLY A 133 -2.61 -2.19 -12.43
N HIS A 134 -3.06 -1.99 -11.19
CA HIS A 134 -2.63 -2.79 -10.04
C HIS A 134 -2.91 -4.28 -10.20
N THR A 135 -4.10 -4.65 -10.67
CA THR A 135 -4.53 -6.05 -10.74
C THR A 135 -3.63 -6.86 -11.65
N GLU A 136 -3.30 -6.33 -12.83
CA GLU A 136 -2.42 -6.99 -13.80
C GLU A 136 -0.98 -7.07 -13.29
N PHE A 137 -0.50 -6.02 -12.62
CA PHE A 137 0.83 -6.03 -12.02
C PHE A 137 0.95 -7.08 -10.89
N LEU A 138 -0.04 -7.13 -9.99
CA LEU A 138 -0.07 -8.12 -8.91
C LEU A 138 -0.21 -9.55 -9.45
N ALA A 139 -0.99 -9.76 -10.51
CA ALA A 139 -1.09 -11.05 -11.18
C ALA A 139 0.29 -11.52 -11.70
N SER A 140 1.02 -10.62 -12.35
CA SER A 140 2.39 -10.88 -12.82
C SER A 140 3.34 -11.22 -11.68
N LEU A 141 3.31 -10.47 -10.58
CA LEU A 141 4.15 -10.75 -9.40
C LEU A 141 3.79 -12.07 -8.71
N ALA A 142 2.51 -12.45 -8.75
CA ALA A 142 2.04 -13.72 -8.20
C ALA A 142 2.37 -14.92 -9.09
N GLY A 143 2.79 -14.70 -10.35
CA GLY A 143 2.87 -15.76 -11.37
C GLY A 143 1.49 -16.34 -11.70
N ALA A 144 0.42 -15.58 -11.46
CA ALA A 144 -0.94 -16.01 -11.70
C ALA A 144 -1.31 -15.80 -13.18
N PRO A 145 -1.82 -16.83 -13.88
CA PRO A 145 -2.17 -16.72 -15.29
C PRO A 145 -3.40 -15.82 -15.51
N LEU A 146 -4.23 -15.65 -14.49
CA LEU A 146 -5.44 -14.83 -14.52
C LEU A 146 -5.69 -14.22 -13.14
N ALA A 147 -6.02 -12.93 -13.11
CA ALA A 147 -6.61 -12.28 -11.95
C ALA A 147 -8.06 -11.92 -12.25
N VAL A 148 -8.92 -12.14 -11.26
CA VAL A 148 -10.35 -11.85 -11.34
C VAL A 148 -10.66 -10.76 -10.32
N MET A 149 -11.30 -9.68 -10.79
CA MET A 149 -11.74 -8.61 -9.91
C MET A 149 -13.05 -9.00 -9.22
N MET A 150 -13.17 -8.73 -7.93
CA MET A 150 -14.42 -8.88 -7.18
C MET A 150 -14.67 -7.62 -6.37
N LEU A 151 -15.89 -7.09 -6.45
CA LEU A 151 -16.40 -6.06 -5.55
C LEU A 151 -17.23 -6.74 -4.46
N ALA A 152 -16.97 -6.40 -3.21
CA ALA A 152 -17.61 -7.05 -2.07
C ALA A 152 -18.11 -6.04 -1.02
N ALA A 153 -19.30 -6.31 -0.49
CA ALA A 153 -19.91 -5.67 0.67
C ALA A 153 -20.56 -6.78 1.54
N PRO A 154 -20.96 -6.52 2.80
CA PRO A 154 -21.51 -7.56 3.67
C PRO A 154 -22.67 -8.36 3.06
N ALA A 155 -23.54 -7.70 2.28
CA ALA A 155 -24.72 -8.32 1.67
C ALA A 155 -24.52 -8.81 0.22
N LEU A 156 -23.44 -8.44 -0.46
CA LEU A 156 -23.30 -8.65 -1.90
C LEU A 156 -21.84 -8.86 -2.33
N ARG A 157 -21.62 -9.81 -3.24
CA ARG A 157 -20.35 -10.01 -3.95
C ARG A 157 -20.62 -10.06 -5.44
N VAL A 158 -19.90 -9.27 -6.22
CA VAL A 158 -20.05 -9.18 -7.68
C VAL A 158 -18.70 -9.42 -8.33
N VAL A 159 -18.68 -10.38 -9.27
CA VAL A 159 -17.52 -10.69 -10.11
C VAL A 159 -17.86 -10.31 -11.55
N PRO A 160 -17.38 -9.18 -12.06
CA PRO A 160 -17.55 -8.85 -13.47
C PRO A 160 -16.77 -9.82 -14.36
N VAL A 161 -17.39 -10.31 -15.43
CA VAL A 161 -16.74 -11.19 -16.42
C VAL A 161 -15.69 -10.42 -17.23
N THR A 162 -15.95 -9.14 -17.48
CA THR A 162 -15.03 -8.20 -18.15
C THR A 162 -14.85 -6.95 -17.29
N ILE A 163 -13.63 -6.40 -17.27
CA ILE A 163 -13.31 -5.19 -16.48
C ILE A 163 -13.35 -3.92 -17.35
N HIS A 164 -12.24 -3.21 -17.49
CA HIS A 164 -12.16 -1.90 -18.17
C HIS A 164 -12.05 -2.04 -19.70
N ILE A 165 -13.13 -2.43 -20.37
CA ILE A 165 -13.25 -2.43 -21.84
C ILE A 165 -14.30 -1.41 -22.31
N PRO A 166 -14.12 -0.77 -23.48
CA PRO A 166 -15.20 0.01 -24.11
C PRO A 166 -16.45 -0.86 -24.35
N LEU A 167 -17.62 -0.22 -24.38
CA LEU A 167 -18.89 -0.84 -24.76
C LEU A 167 -19.00 -1.04 -26.27
#